data_AF-H0S9R6-F1
#
_entry.id   AF-H0S9R6-F1
#
_cell.length_a   1.000
_cell.length_b   1.000
_cell.length_c   1.000
_cell.angle_alpha   90.00
_cell.angle_beta   90.00
_cell.angle_gamma   90.00
#
_symmetry.space_group_name_H-M   'P 1'
#
loop_
_entity.id
_entity.type
_entity.pdbx_description
1 polymer ?
#
loop_
_entity_poly.entity_id
_entity_poly.type
_entity_poly.pdbx_seq_one_letter_code
_entity_poly.pdbx_strand_id
1 'polypeptide(L)'
;MAFYGAAVIGLRALDARETTPRRFGVDAEARWAQFAGALGMGDRIDILLRDAAGTWGAAFSPSECFDFFGLADDEPFGPDWKTIDDQSAKRLLAEPDAPATFEHIAFGLGVKAESVSVPHITPSTKLVVAGGTAIVSVATAFAENKSLSWTDQVVVVAYKPAWRQLAGLAAVLLGARGRTVLVRAVEGAESALRNTGFAHLDVAVISPDAEPEAAELARKLGGR
;
A
#
# COMPACT_ATOMS: atom_id res chain seq x y z
N MET A 1 11.07 8.96 7.88
CA MET A 1 9.60 8.86 8.07
C MET A 1 9.17 7.42 7.84
N ALA A 2 8.15 6.92 8.55
CA ALA A 2 7.65 5.54 8.40
C ALA A 2 7.25 5.18 6.96
N PHE A 3 6.72 6.16 6.21
CA PHE A 3 6.34 6.01 4.80
C PHE A 3 7.49 5.46 3.94
N TYR A 4 8.66 6.09 3.98
CA TYR A 4 9.81 5.69 3.16
C TYR A 4 10.31 4.29 3.51
N GLY A 5 10.33 3.93 4.80
CA GLY A 5 10.75 2.59 5.21
C GLY A 5 9.84 1.51 4.62
N ALA A 6 8.51 1.66 4.80
CA ALA A 6 7.54 0.73 4.24
C ALA A 6 7.57 0.70 2.70
N ALA A 7 7.73 1.86 2.07
CA ALA A 7 7.80 1.98 0.62
C ALA A 7 9.05 1.30 0.04
N VAL A 8 10.22 1.45 0.68
CA VAL A 8 11.46 0.77 0.25
C VAL A 8 11.32 -0.75 0.38
N ILE A 9 10.69 -1.25 1.44
CA ILE A 9 10.38 -2.69 1.58
C ILE A 9 9.46 -3.15 0.42
N GLY A 10 8.44 -2.37 0.07
CA GLY A 10 7.58 -2.65 -1.08
C GLY A 10 8.33 -2.63 -2.42
N LEU A 11 9.25 -1.70 -2.62
CA LEU A 11 10.10 -1.64 -3.81
C LEU A 11 10.99 -2.87 -3.93
N ARG A 12 11.56 -3.36 -2.82
CA ARG A 12 12.34 -4.61 -2.80
C ARG A 12 11.49 -5.81 -3.18
N ALA A 13 10.24 -5.87 -2.69
CA ALA A 13 9.30 -6.92 -3.07
C ALA A 13 8.96 -6.89 -4.57
N LEU A 14 8.84 -5.69 -5.17
CA LEU A 14 8.67 -5.56 -6.62
C LEU A 14 9.92 -6.01 -7.39
N ASP A 15 11.10 -5.56 -6.96
CA ASP A 15 12.36 -5.89 -7.64
C ASP A 15 12.63 -7.40 -7.61
N ALA A 16 12.33 -8.07 -6.49
CA ALA A 16 12.47 -9.52 -6.34
C ALA A 16 11.54 -10.34 -7.26
N ARG A 17 10.46 -9.74 -7.78
CA ARG A 17 9.54 -10.38 -8.73
C ARG A 17 9.97 -10.21 -10.18
N GLU A 18 10.84 -9.25 -10.47
CA GLU A 18 11.28 -8.99 -11.84
C GLU A 18 12.26 -10.07 -12.29
N THR A 19 12.16 -10.47 -13.57
CA THR A 19 13.12 -11.40 -14.18
C THR A 19 14.53 -10.80 -14.20
N THR A 20 14.65 -9.47 -14.20
CA THR A 20 15.91 -8.75 -14.15
C THR A 20 15.79 -7.58 -13.18
N PRO A 21 16.06 -7.82 -11.89
CA PRO A 21 16.02 -6.78 -10.86
C PRO A 21 16.94 -5.62 -11.23
N ARG A 22 16.48 -4.38 -10.99
CA ARG A 22 17.17 -3.17 -11.46
C ARG A 22 17.15 -2.00 -10.49
N ARG A 23 16.43 -2.12 -9.37
CA ARG A 23 16.26 -1.02 -8.40
C ARG A 23 17.32 -1.08 -7.30
N PHE A 24 17.70 -2.29 -6.90
CA PHE A 24 18.66 -2.55 -5.83
C PHE A 24 19.90 -3.33 -6.30
N GLY A 25 20.93 -3.38 -5.44
CA GLY A 25 22.18 -4.08 -5.72
C GLY A 25 23.24 -3.26 -6.44
N VAL A 26 24.42 -3.89 -6.63
CA VAL A 26 25.64 -3.24 -7.11
C VAL A 26 25.49 -2.60 -8.50
N ASP A 27 24.73 -3.23 -9.39
CA ASP A 27 24.50 -2.71 -10.74
C ASP A 27 23.62 -1.47 -10.72
N ALA A 28 22.59 -1.45 -9.87
CA ALA A 28 21.72 -0.30 -9.69
C ALA A 28 22.50 0.87 -9.04
N GLU A 29 23.40 0.58 -8.10
CA GLU A 29 24.31 1.57 -7.52
C GLU A 29 25.27 2.15 -8.54
N ALA A 30 25.88 1.32 -9.38
CA ALA A 30 26.78 1.78 -10.44
C ALA A 30 26.06 2.66 -11.47
N ARG A 31 24.85 2.27 -11.90
CA ARG A 31 24.01 3.08 -12.79
C ARG A 31 23.63 4.41 -12.15
N TRP A 32 23.24 4.38 -10.87
CA TRP A 32 22.93 5.61 -10.14
C TRP A 32 24.14 6.54 -10.05
N ALA A 33 25.33 6.02 -9.74
CA ALA A 33 26.55 6.82 -9.66
C ALA A 33 26.90 7.52 -10.99
N GLN A 34 26.58 6.90 -12.13
CA GLN A 34 26.75 7.49 -13.46
C GLN A 34 25.66 8.54 -13.79
N PHE A 35 24.44 8.34 -13.30
CA PHE A 35 23.28 9.19 -13.58
C PHE A 35 23.17 10.42 -12.67
N ALA A 36 23.47 10.27 -11.38
CA ALA A 36 23.03 11.18 -10.32
C ALA A 36 23.37 12.65 -10.58
N GLY A 37 24.57 12.95 -11.09
CA GLY A 37 25.02 14.33 -11.27
C GLY A 37 24.98 15.09 -9.93
N ALA A 38 24.05 16.04 -9.80
CA ALA A 38 23.82 16.80 -8.57
C ALA A 38 22.77 16.18 -7.62
N LEU A 39 22.11 15.09 -8.02
CA LEU A 39 21.05 14.43 -7.26
C LEU A 39 21.61 13.63 -6.08
N GLY A 40 20.89 13.67 -4.97
CA GLY A 40 21.16 12.93 -3.75
C GLY A 40 20.52 11.54 -3.72
N MET A 41 20.75 10.81 -2.64
CA MET A 41 20.15 9.50 -2.41
C MET A 41 18.66 9.61 -2.05
N GLY A 42 18.23 10.74 -1.47
CA GLY A 42 16.82 11.04 -1.32
C GLY A 42 16.10 11.08 -2.67
N ASP A 43 16.68 11.80 -3.64
CA ASP A 43 16.14 11.88 -5.01
C ASP A 43 16.07 10.52 -5.70
N ARG A 44 17.07 9.65 -5.46
CA ARG A 44 17.03 8.26 -5.97
C ARG A 44 15.78 7.53 -5.51
N ILE A 45 15.49 7.58 -4.20
CA ILE A 45 14.30 6.93 -3.65
C ILE A 45 13.04 7.56 -4.26
N ASP A 46 12.96 8.89 -4.31
CA ASP A 46 11.78 9.58 -4.86
C ASP A 46 11.52 9.20 -6.32
N ILE A 47 12.56 9.09 -7.16
CA ILE A 47 12.43 8.63 -8.55
C ILE A 47 11.86 7.21 -8.62
N LEU A 48 12.37 6.29 -7.80
CA LEU A 48 11.88 4.90 -7.75
C LEU A 48 10.42 4.83 -7.29
N LEU A 49 10.05 5.67 -6.33
CA LEU A 49 8.68 5.77 -5.85
C LEU A 49 7.75 6.38 -6.89
N ARG A 50 8.18 7.41 -7.65
CA ARG A 50 7.41 7.97 -8.78
C ARG A 50 7.08 6.90 -9.82
N ASP A 51 8.07 6.12 -10.23
CA ASP A 51 7.89 5.00 -11.18
C ASP A 51 6.86 3.99 -10.64
N ALA A 52 7.01 3.56 -9.39
CA ALA A 52 6.12 2.56 -8.80
C ALA A 52 4.71 3.08 -8.49
N ALA A 53 4.58 4.37 -8.14
CA ALA A 53 3.31 5.01 -7.81
C ALA A 53 2.31 4.98 -8.97
N GLY A 54 2.78 5.10 -10.22
CA GLY A 54 1.92 5.07 -11.40
C GLY A 54 1.08 3.78 -11.53
N THR A 55 1.55 2.66 -10.95
CA THR A 55 0.81 1.38 -10.95
C THR A 55 0.14 1.09 -9.62
N TRP A 56 0.82 1.37 -8.50
CA TRP A 56 0.42 0.89 -7.17
C TRP A 56 -0.14 1.97 -6.25
N GLY A 57 -0.23 3.22 -6.75
CA GLY A 57 -0.86 4.34 -6.06
C GLY A 57 -0.35 4.53 -4.64
N ALA A 58 -1.25 4.51 -3.67
CA ALA A 58 -0.98 4.65 -2.24
C ALA A 58 0.18 3.78 -1.69
N ALA A 59 0.59 2.68 -2.33
CA ALA A 59 1.78 1.95 -1.88
C ALA A 59 3.06 2.83 -1.88
N PHE A 60 3.17 3.72 -2.88
CA PHE A 60 4.38 4.52 -3.15
C PHE A 60 4.08 6.01 -3.40
N SER A 61 2.81 6.41 -3.43
CA SER A 61 2.39 7.80 -3.62
C SER A 61 2.04 8.46 -2.29
N PRO A 62 2.86 9.42 -1.82
CA PRO A 62 2.48 10.30 -0.72
C PRO A 62 1.15 11.03 -0.94
N SER A 63 0.85 11.49 -2.16
CA SER A 63 -0.37 12.25 -2.43
C SER A 63 -1.62 11.41 -2.17
N GLU A 64 -1.63 10.15 -2.63
CA GLU A 64 -2.71 9.21 -2.34
C GLU A 64 -2.75 8.80 -0.86
N CYS A 65 -1.59 8.61 -0.24
CA CYS A 65 -1.47 8.25 1.18
C CYS A 65 -1.86 9.36 2.14
N PHE A 66 -1.57 10.62 1.84
CA PHE A 66 -1.72 11.76 2.75
C PHE A 66 -2.83 12.72 2.35
N ASP A 67 -3.49 12.46 1.21
CA ASP A 67 -4.60 13.25 0.69
C ASP A 67 -4.21 14.66 0.21
N PHE A 68 -3.18 14.72 -0.61
CA PHE A 68 -2.85 15.98 -1.26
C PHE A 68 -3.82 16.23 -2.41
N PHE A 69 -4.73 17.17 -2.21
CA PHE A 69 -5.75 17.55 -3.19
C PHE A 69 -5.19 18.41 -4.32
N GLY A 70 -5.81 18.30 -5.49
CA GLY A 70 -5.54 19.19 -6.63
C GLY A 70 -4.22 18.89 -7.36
N LEU A 71 -3.61 17.75 -7.12
CA LEU A 71 -2.44 17.28 -7.85
C LEU A 71 -2.87 16.54 -9.12
N ALA A 72 -2.00 16.58 -10.15
CA ALA A 72 -2.15 15.75 -11.33
C ALA A 72 -1.96 14.27 -10.96
N ASP A 73 -2.58 13.37 -11.72
CA ASP A 73 -2.52 11.92 -11.47
C ASP A 73 -1.08 11.36 -11.50
N ASP A 74 -0.16 12.03 -12.18
CA ASP A 74 1.26 11.68 -12.31
C ASP A 74 2.19 12.44 -11.33
N GLU A 75 1.63 13.22 -10.39
CA GLU A 75 2.39 13.92 -9.33
C GLU A 75 2.15 13.26 -7.96
N PRO A 76 3.00 12.28 -7.56
CA PRO A 76 2.77 11.52 -6.34
C PRO A 76 3.24 12.21 -5.06
N PHE A 77 4.03 13.30 -5.13
CA PHE A 77 4.62 13.92 -3.94
C PHE A 77 3.89 15.21 -3.56
N GLY A 78 3.59 16.06 -4.55
CA GLY A 78 3.03 17.38 -4.30
C GLY A 78 4.07 18.36 -3.73
N PRO A 79 3.75 19.67 -3.72
CA PRO A 79 4.72 20.73 -3.45
C PRO A 79 5.21 20.78 -2.00
N ASP A 80 4.39 20.33 -1.05
CA ASP A 80 4.70 20.42 0.38
C ASP A 80 5.40 19.18 0.93
N TRP A 81 5.65 18.18 0.08
CA TRP A 81 6.27 16.95 0.54
C TRP A 81 7.75 17.14 0.83
N LYS A 82 8.15 16.68 2.02
CA LYS A 82 9.54 16.70 2.45
C LYS A 82 10.21 15.40 2.07
N THR A 83 11.09 15.47 1.07
CA THR A 83 11.98 14.37 0.70
C THR A 83 12.80 13.90 1.89
N ILE A 84 13.11 12.61 1.91
CA ILE A 84 14.00 12.01 2.90
C ILE A 84 15.42 12.57 2.75
N ASP A 85 16.11 12.83 3.87
CA ASP A 85 17.50 13.27 3.82
C ASP A 85 18.43 12.17 3.28
N ASP A 86 19.52 12.58 2.64
CA ASP A 86 20.47 11.66 2.01
C ASP A 86 21.08 10.62 2.95
N GLN A 87 21.29 10.97 4.21
CA GLN A 87 21.89 10.04 5.16
C GLN A 87 20.90 8.92 5.51
N SER A 88 19.64 9.29 5.77
CA SER A 88 18.56 8.33 6.01
C SER A 88 18.27 7.49 4.75
N ALA A 89 18.28 8.10 3.56
CA ALA A 89 18.11 7.40 2.30
C ALA A 89 19.21 6.35 2.06
N LYS A 90 20.48 6.72 2.29
CA LYS A 90 21.61 5.78 2.22
C LYS A 90 21.43 4.57 3.14
N ARG A 91 20.95 4.80 4.37
CA ARG A 91 20.69 3.71 5.33
C ARG A 91 19.62 2.76 4.80
N LEU A 92 18.48 3.28 4.34
CA LEU A 92 17.39 2.46 3.81
C LEU A 92 17.81 1.65 2.57
N LEU A 93 18.59 2.24 1.68
CA LEU A 93 19.10 1.55 0.47
C LEU A 93 20.12 0.46 0.82
N ALA A 94 20.93 0.68 1.85
CA ALA A 94 21.95 -0.26 2.30
C ALA A 94 21.42 -1.39 3.20
N GLU A 95 20.17 -1.31 3.67
CA GLU A 95 19.55 -2.40 4.43
C GLU A 95 19.59 -3.70 3.60
N PRO A 96 19.99 -4.83 4.21
CA PRO A 96 20.04 -6.10 3.51
C PRO A 96 18.65 -6.49 3.02
N ASP A 97 18.60 -7.17 1.88
CA ASP A 97 17.35 -7.74 1.38
C ASP A 97 16.82 -8.80 2.36
N ALA A 98 15.88 -8.37 3.20
CA ALA A 98 15.05 -9.26 4.00
C ALA A 98 13.73 -9.53 3.25
N PRO A 99 13.13 -10.71 3.40
CA PRO A 99 11.80 -10.98 2.85
C PRO A 99 10.81 -9.91 3.31
N ALA A 100 10.14 -9.29 2.35
CA ALA A 100 9.07 -8.34 2.63
C ALA A 100 7.84 -9.13 3.08
N THR A 101 7.55 -9.11 4.39
CA THR A 101 6.34 -9.74 4.95
C THR A 101 5.32 -8.69 5.38
N PHE A 102 4.05 -9.09 5.46
CA PHE A 102 2.98 -8.19 5.92
C PHE A 102 3.25 -7.71 7.35
N GLU A 103 3.74 -8.59 8.22
CA GLU A 103 4.03 -8.28 9.62
C GLU A 103 5.13 -7.23 9.76
N HIS A 104 6.19 -7.33 8.96
CA HIS A 104 7.29 -6.38 9.00
C HIS A 104 6.82 -4.98 8.56
N ILE A 105 6.08 -4.89 7.45
CA ILE A 105 5.52 -3.62 6.98
C ILE A 105 4.52 -3.05 7.99
N ALA A 106 3.61 -3.89 8.48
CA ALA A 106 2.60 -3.53 9.47
C ALA A 106 3.24 -2.97 10.75
N PHE A 107 4.28 -3.63 11.26
CA PHE A 107 5.04 -3.15 12.42
C PHE A 107 5.67 -1.78 12.17
N GLY A 108 6.33 -1.58 11.03
CA GLY A 108 6.93 -0.28 10.66
C GLY A 108 5.90 0.84 10.51
N LEU A 109 4.66 0.51 10.17
CA LEU A 109 3.53 1.43 10.06
C LEU A 109 2.73 1.58 11.38
N GLY A 110 3.14 0.92 12.45
CA GLY A 110 2.51 1.02 13.77
C GLY A 110 1.25 0.17 13.95
N VAL A 111 1.00 -0.83 13.10
CA VAL A 111 -0.02 -1.86 13.36
C VAL A 111 0.46 -2.76 14.49
N LYS A 112 -0.44 -3.09 15.41
CA LYS A 112 -0.19 -4.17 16.38
C LYS A 112 -0.49 -5.52 15.73
N ALA A 113 0.42 -6.47 15.88
CA ALA A 113 0.27 -7.83 15.38
C ALA A 113 -0.75 -8.62 16.22
N GLU A 114 -2.01 -8.22 16.13
CA GLU A 114 -3.16 -9.01 16.54
C GLU A 114 -3.75 -9.66 15.29
N SER A 115 -4.53 -10.72 15.44
CA SER A 115 -5.27 -11.32 14.32
C SER A 115 -6.76 -11.08 14.52
N VAL A 116 -7.48 -10.85 13.42
CA VAL A 116 -8.95 -10.86 13.43
C VAL A 116 -9.45 -12.06 12.66
N SER A 117 -10.66 -12.53 13.03
CA SER A 117 -11.30 -13.62 12.31
C SER A 117 -11.64 -13.17 10.90
N VAL A 118 -11.09 -13.89 9.92
CA VAL A 118 -11.42 -13.73 8.51
C VAL A 118 -12.50 -14.77 8.16
N PRO A 119 -13.62 -14.37 7.54
CA PRO A 119 -14.65 -15.31 7.13
C PRO A 119 -14.12 -16.27 6.04
N HIS A 120 -14.88 -17.31 5.72
CA HIS A 120 -14.56 -18.13 4.56
C HIS A 120 -14.74 -17.30 3.27
N ILE A 121 -13.67 -17.20 2.47
CA ILE A 121 -13.64 -16.39 1.25
C ILE A 121 -13.61 -17.32 0.04
N THR A 122 -14.56 -17.16 -0.87
CA THR A 122 -14.53 -17.78 -2.20
C THR A 122 -14.11 -16.74 -3.24
N PRO A 123 -13.75 -17.13 -4.48
CA PRO A 123 -13.40 -16.16 -5.53
C PRO A 123 -14.51 -15.15 -5.88
N SER A 124 -15.77 -15.43 -5.53
CA SER A 124 -16.89 -14.50 -5.74
C SER A 124 -17.08 -13.52 -4.59
N THR A 125 -16.55 -13.81 -3.39
CA THR A 125 -16.72 -12.98 -2.20
C THR A 125 -16.07 -11.61 -2.38
N LYS A 126 -16.82 -10.54 -2.15
CA LYS A 126 -16.36 -9.15 -2.12
C LYS A 126 -16.30 -8.66 -0.69
N LEU A 127 -15.12 -8.21 -0.26
CA LEU A 127 -14.81 -7.78 1.09
C LEU A 127 -14.70 -6.27 1.17
N VAL A 128 -15.23 -5.71 2.25
CA VAL A 128 -14.81 -4.39 2.72
C VAL A 128 -14.01 -4.53 4.00
N VAL A 129 -12.85 -3.89 4.04
CA VAL A 129 -11.88 -4.05 5.12
C VAL A 129 -11.59 -2.71 5.76
N ALA A 130 -11.62 -2.64 7.09
CA ALA A 130 -11.28 -1.43 7.85
C ALA A 130 -10.37 -1.76 9.03
N GLY A 131 -9.28 -0.98 9.18
CA GLY A 131 -8.26 -1.13 10.21
C GLY A 131 -7.02 -1.91 9.75
N GLY A 132 -5.87 -1.59 10.34
CA GLY A 132 -4.57 -2.13 9.95
C GLY A 132 -4.48 -3.63 10.18
N THR A 133 -4.93 -4.08 11.35
CA THR A 133 -4.95 -5.51 11.70
C THR A 133 -5.85 -6.33 10.75
N ALA A 134 -7.00 -5.78 10.34
CA ALA A 134 -7.89 -6.43 9.37
C ALA A 134 -7.24 -6.53 7.99
N ILE A 135 -6.55 -5.47 7.52
CA ILE A 135 -5.82 -5.50 6.25
C ILE A 135 -4.78 -6.62 6.25
N VAL A 136 -3.97 -6.74 7.32
CA VAL A 136 -2.97 -7.81 7.44
C VAL A 136 -3.63 -9.19 7.44
N SER A 137 -4.67 -9.39 8.25
CA SER A 137 -5.33 -10.69 8.38
C SER A 137 -5.94 -11.17 7.05
N VAL A 138 -6.61 -10.26 6.32
CA VAL A 138 -7.17 -10.57 5.00
C VAL A 138 -6.04 -10.80 3.99
N ALA A 139 -4.99 -9.99 3.99
CA ALA A 139 -3.87 -10.17 3.07
C ALA A 139 -3.18 -11.53 3.27
N THR A 140 -2.97 -11.96 4.53
CA THR A 140 -2.44 -13.29 4.83
C THR A 140 -3.35 -14.40 4.28
N ALA A 141 -4.67 -14.30 4.46
CA ALA A 141 -5.61 -15.28 3.90
C ALA A 141 -5.56 -15.33 2.36
N PHE A 142 -5.36 -14.20 1.69
CA PHE A 142 -5.20 -14.15 0.23
C PHE A 142 -3.86 -14.73 -0.23
N ALA A 143 -2.79 -14.57 0.56
CA ALA A 143 -1.48 -15.15 0.25
C ALA A 143 -1.51 -16.69 0.30
N GLU A 144 -2.32 -17.26 1.19
CA GLU A 144 -2.50 -18.72 1.33
C GLU A 144 -3.34 -19.34 0.20
N ASN A 145 -4.18 -18.54 -0.47
CA ASN A 145 -5.10 -19.04 -1.51
C ASN A 145 -4.96 -18.28 -2.84
N LYS A 146 -4.19 -18.88 -3.76
CA LYS A 146 -3.93 -18.34 -5.11
C LYS A 146 -5.16 -18.22 -6.03
N SER A 147 -6.32 -18.77 -5.65
CA SER A 147 -7.56 -18.59 -6.40
C SER A 147 -8.25 -17.25 -6.13
N LEU A 148 -7.81 -16.54 -5.09
CA LEU A 148 -8.34 -15.24 -4.71
C LEU A 148 -7.60 -14.10 -5.43
N SER A 149 -8.32 -13.01 -5.70
CA SER A 149 -7.82 -11.82 -6.37
C SER A 149 -8.04 -10.60 -5.50
N TRP A 150 -6.97 -10.06 -4.92
CA TRP A 150 -7.04 -8.91 -4.02
C TRP A 150 -7.73 -7.71 -4.67
N THR A 151 -7.32 -7.36 -5.89
CA THR A 151 -7.85 -6.20 -6.62
C THR A 151 -9.30 -6.33 -7.02
N ASP A 152 -9.76 -7.56 -7.26
CA ASP A 152 -11.14 -7.80 -7.69
C ASP A 152 -12.08 -8.02 -6.51
N GLN A 153 -11.55 -8.35 -5.33
CA GLN A 153 -12.35 -8.79 -4.19
C GLN A 153 -12.26 -7.86 -2.99
N VAL A 154 -11.26 -7.00 -2.86
CA VAL A 154 -11.03 -6.24 -1.63
C VAL A 154 -11.13 -4.74 -1.88
N VAL A 155 -12.01 -4.10 -1.11
CA VAL A 155 -12.04 -2.66 -0.91
C VAL A 155 -11.59 -2.34 0.50
N VAL A 156 -10.66 -1.40 0.64
CA VAL A 156 -10.20 -0.94 1.95
C VAL A 156 -10.80 0.44 2.25
N VAL A 157 -11.44 0.56 3.41
CA VAL A 157 -11.87 1.83 3.98
C VAL A 157 -10.83 2.28 5.00
N ALA A 158 -10.14 3.39 4.71
CA ALA A 158 -9.04 3.86 5.54
C ALA A 158 -8.96 5.39 5.57
N TYR A 159 -8.79 5.96 6.77
CA TYR A 159 -8.56 7.39 6.95
C TYR A 159 -7.07 7.68 7.19
N LYS A 160 -6.41 6.91 8.06
CA LYS A 160 -4.98 7.03 8.35
C LYS A 160 -4.13 6.77 7.11
N PRO A 161 -3.12 7.63 6.85
CA PRO A 161 -2.14 7.40 5.79
C PRO A 161 -1.45 6.04 5.87
N ALA A 162 -1.10 5.60 7.08
CA ALA A 162 -0.49 4.29 7.33
C ALA A 162 -1.36 3.13 6.81
N TRP A 163 -2.68 3.18 6.99
CA TRP A 163 -3.62 2.14 6.53
C TRP A 163 -3.79 2.15 5.02
N ARG A 164 -3.81 3.34 4.42
CA ARG A 164 -3.82 3.49 2.95
C ARG A 164 -2.54 2.91 2.34
N GLN A 165 -1.38 3.22 2.92
CA GLN A 165 -0.11 2.67 2.47
C GLN A 165 -0.05 1.15 2.63
N LEU A 166 -0.43 0.64 3.80
CA LEU A 166 -0.45 -0.79 4.09
C LEU A 166 -1.34 -1.55 3.11
N ALA A 167 -2.52 -1.02 2.81
CA ALA A 167 -3.43 -1.58 1.83
C ALA A 167 -2.83 -1.60 0.41
N GLY A 168 -2.15 -0.52 -0.01
CA GLY A 168 -1.43 -0.49 -1.28
C GLY A 168 -0.31 -1.54 -1.33
N LEU A 169 0.50 -1.62 -0.27
CA LEU A 169 1.59 -2.59 -0.14
C LEU A 169 1.08 -4.04 -0.07
N ALA A 170 -0.14 -4.27 0.44
CA ALA A 170 -0.74 -5.59 0.42
C ALA A 170 -0.93 -6.11 -1.02
N ALA A 171 -1.42 -5.27 -1.94
CA ALA A 171 -1.53 -5.64 -3.35
C ALA A 171 -0.17 -5.93 -4.00
N VAL A 172 0.86 -5.17 -3.64
CA VAL A 172 2.23 -5.37 -4.12
C VAL A 172 2.76 -6.76 -3.69
N LEU A 173 2.63 -7.09 -2.42
CA LEU A 173 3.12 -8.35 -1.84
C LEU A 173 2.34 -9.56 -2.34
N LEU A 174 1.03 -9.43 -2.56
CA LEU A 174 0.19 -10.50 -3.09
C LEU A 174 0.41 -10.77 -4.58
N GLY A 175 1.23 -9.96 -5.26
CA GLY A 175 1.41 -10.10 -6.70
C GLY A 175 0.15 -9.74 -7.49
N ALA A 176 -0.69 -8.84 -6.97
CA ALA A 176 -1.94 -8.46 -7.60
C ALA A 176 -1.72 -7.82 -8.98
N ARG A 177 -2.79 -7.66 -9.77
CA ARG A 177 -2.71 -7.08 -11.12
C ARG A 177 -2.71 -5.55 -11.16
N GLY A 178 -2.98 -4.91 -10.02
CA GLY A 178 -3.10 -3.46 -9.92
C GLY A 178 -3.20 -2.98 -8.48
N ARG A 179 -3.48 -1.69 -8.30
CA ARG A 179 -3.61 -1.06 -6.98
C ARG A 179 -4.87 -1.49 -6.24
N THR A 180 -4.79 -1.46 -4.91
CA THR A 180 -5.93 -1.64 -4.01
C THR A 180 -6.97 -0.55 -4.21
N VAL A 181 -8.24 -0.92 -4.22
CA VAL A 181 -9.34 0.04 -4.20
C VAL A 181 -9.47 0.63 -2.80
N LEU A 182 -9.27 1.95 -2.69
CA LEU A 182 -9.34 2.69 -1.45
C LEU A 182 -10.59 3.57 -1.44
N VAL A 183 -11.36 3.49 -0.35
CA VAL A 183 -12.50 4.35 -0.08
C VAL A 183 -12.24 5.12 1.21
N ARG A 184 -12.59 6.40 1.21
CA ARG A 184 -12.52 7.24 2.40
C ARG A 184 -13.90 7.36 3.01
N ALA A 185 -13.97 7.41 4.35
CA ALA A 185 -15.20 7.66 5.07
C ALA A 185 -15.58 9.16 5.04
N VAL A 186 -15.86 9.68 3.84
CA VAL A 186 -16.30 11.05 3.59
C VAL A 186 -17.69 11.05 2.94
N GLU A 187 -18.31 12.22 2.87
CA GLU A 187 -19.59 12.38 2.18
C GLU A 187 -19.48 11.90 0.72
N GLY A 188 -20.43 11.06 0.27
CA GLY A 188 -20.41 10.47 -1.08
C GLY A 188 -19.59 9.18 -1.25
N ALA A 189 -19.03 8.61 -0.18
CA ALA A 189 -18.22 7.39 -0.23
C ALA A 189 -18.90 6.19 -0.94
N GLU A 190 -20.21 6.02 -0.79
CA GLU A 190 -20.97 4.96 -1.48
C GLU A 190 -21.00 5.16 -3.00
N SER A 191 -21.10 6.41 -3.45
CA SER A 191 -21.07 6.72 -4.87
C SER A 191 -19.66 6.54 -5.43
N ALA A 192 -18.62 6.88 -4.66
CA ALA A 192 -17.24 6.59 -5.01
C ALA A 192 -17.01 5.07 -5.16
N LEU A 193 -17.53 4.25 -4.24
CA LEU A 193 -17.46 2.79 -4.33
C LEU A 193 -18.17 2.25 -5.58
N ARG A 194 -19.36 2.75 -5.92
CA ARG A 194 -20.07 2.30 -7.13
C ARG A 194 -19.24 2.55 -8.40
N ASN A 195 -18.46 3.63 -8.41
CA ASN A 195 -17.58 3.96 -9.55
C ASN A 195 -16.33 3.08 -9.64
N THR A 196 -15.96 2.34 -8.59
CA THR A 196 -14.79 1.43 -8.60
C THR A 196 -15.13 0.03 -9.12
N GLY A 197 -16.38 -0.21 -9.53
CA GLY A 197 -16.84 -1.50 -10.06
C GLY A 197 -17.31 -2.49 -8.99
N PHE A 198 -17.25 -2.12 -7.71
CA PHE A 198 -17.80 -2.90 -6.60
C PHE A 198 -19.27 -2.56 -6.38
N ALA A 199 -20.15 -3.19 -7.16
CA ALA A 199 -21.60 -2.97 -7.06
C ALA A 199 -22.21 -3.50 -5.75
N HIS A 200 -21.62 -4.55 -5.18
CA HIS A 200 -22.01 -5.15 -3.90
C HIS A 200 -20.76 -5.62 -3.14
N LEU A 201 -20.84 -5.56 -1.82
CA LEU A 201 -19.84 -6.08 -0.89
C LEU A 201 -20.55 -7.06 0.04
N ASP A 202 -20.04 -8.27 0.14
CA ASP A 202 -20.70 -9.38 0.81
C ASP A 202 -20.48 -9.36 2.32
N VAL A 203 -19.28 -8.94 2.76
CA VAL A 203 -18.92 -9.00 4.18
C VAL A 203 -17.91 -7.92 4.56
N ALA A 204 -18.06 -7.41 5.78
CA ALA A 204 -17.12 -6.49 6.39
C ALA A 204 -16.14 -7.22 7.32
N VAL A 205 -14.84 -6.98 7.13
CA VAL A 205 -13.79 -7.41 8.07
C VAL A 205 -13.21 -6.16 8.73
N ILE A 206 -13.47 -6.01 10.03
CA ILE A 206 -13.16 -4.79 10.77
C ILE A 206 -12.36 -5.16 12.00
N SER A 207 -11.22 -4.49 12.19
CA SER A 207 -10.37 -4.68 13.36
C SER A 207 -10.55 -3.58 14.41
N PRO A 208 -10.18 -3.83 15.68
CA PRO A 208 -10.34 -2.85 16.76
C PRO A 208 -9.55 -1.55 16.58
N ASP A 209 -8.49 -1.57 15.77
CA ASP A 209 -7.64 -0.41 15.45
C ASP A 209 -8.18 0.44 14.28
N ALA A 210 -9.31 0.03 13.69
CA ALA A 210 -10.05 0.83 12.72
C ALA A 210 -10.58 2.12 13.35
N GLU A 211 -10.51 3.21 12.61
CA GLU A 211 -11.12 4.48 12.97
C GLU A 211 -12.65 4.32 13.04
N PRO A 212 -13.34 4.93 14.01
CA PRO A 212 -14.78 4.75 14.20
C PRO A 212 -15.60 4.98 12.93
N GLU A 213 -15.28 6.03 12.16
CA GLU A 213 -15.96 6.39 10.92
C GLU A 213 -15.70 5.38 9.80
N ALA A 214 -14.46 4.87 9.71
CA ALA A 214 -14.09 3.84 8.76
C ALA A 214 -14.79 2.51 9.09
N ALA A 215 -14.83 2.14 10.37
CA ALA A 215 -15.53 0.96 10.85
C ALA A 215 -17.04 1.07 10.61
N GLU A 216 -17.66 2.22 10.90
CA GLU A 216 -19.08 2.44 10.64
C GLU A 216 -19.42 2.33 9.15
N LEU A 217 -18.63 2.99 8.29
CA LEU A 217 -18.82 2.90 6.85
C LEU A 217 -18.64 1.47 6.35
N ALA A 218 -17.59 0.76 6.80
CA ALA A 218 -17.38 -0.63 6.42
C ALA A 218 -18.55 -1.53 6.84
N ARG A 219 -19.14 -1.35 8.05
CA ARG A 219 -20.34 -2.09 8.47
C ARG A 219 -21.57 -1.77 7.62
N LYS A 220 -21.69 -0.52 7.15
CA LYS A 220 -22.79 -0.11 6.29
C LYS A 220 -22.66 -0.71 4.89
N LEU A 221 -21.43 -0.81 4.40
CA LEU A 221 -21.11 -1.28 3.06
C LEU A 221 -21.11 -2.82 2.94
N GLY A 222 -20.54 -3.52 3.93
CA GLY A 222 -20.53 -4.98 3.96
C GLY A 222 -21.93 -5.48 4.28
N GLY A 223 -22.57 -6.10 3.28
CA GLY A 223 -23.93 -6.61 3.35
C GLY A 223 -24.23 -7.36 4.65
N ARG A 224 -25.48 -7.25 5.10
CA ARG A 224 -26.00 -8.04 6.23
C ARG A 224 -26.03 -9.52 5.90
#